data_AF-A0A2T0KK41-F1
#
_entry.id   AF-A0A2T0KK41-F1
#
_cell.length_a   1.000
_cell.length_b   1.000
_cell.length_c   1.000
_cell.angle_alpha   90.00
_cell.angle_beta   90.00
_cell.angle_gamma   90.00
#
_symmetry.space_group_name_H-M   'P 1'
#
loop_
_entity.id
_entity.type
_entity.pdbx_description
1 polymer ?
#
loop_
_entity_poly.entity_id
_entity_poly.type
_entity_poly.pdbx_seq_one_letter_code
_entity_poly.pdbx_strand_id
1 'polypeptide(L)'
;MLWSGSAPSAVKRGSMWGFLMFTGAAWLAIGWTVLRLEPTNVAAVAGPVVLFGAIGELIRALAGTRTWWINAFLTVLFAVTGALLMTDQDSTLTTPAALIGWYLMVRGAVDVAVGIMTRGTDRTWNLLVTIGVLQTGLGFFSASPFARATDLVLVALGALGVLRAVADLVTALRLREVAGPRKDVLELPPERAAGVTGYAAGLTDYEGAPSRSRARHRARPGGSTITAAAPVVAGESFHERVVRTTADLDAMLAQAGVTGPRAGTAVEVPKDLPAVPDTPEGVEGEVERRGR
;
A
#
# COMPACT_ATOMS: atom_id res chain seq x y z
N MET A 1 31.77 -19.63 -5.42
CA MET A 1 31.02 -18.42 -5.02
C MET A 1 29.91 -18.22 -6.03
N LEU A 2 28.71 -18.71 -5.72
CA LEU A 2 27.56 -18.64 -6.62
C LEU A 2 26.95 -17.24 -6.49
N TRP A 3 27.14 -16.43 -7.52
CA TRP A 3 26.47 -15.15 -7.69
C TRP A 3 24.96 -15.42 -7.80
N SER A 4 24.23 -15.21 -6.70
CA SER A 4 22.77 -15.26 -6.66
C SER A 4 22.22 -14.09 -7.50
N GLY A 5 21.94 -14.38 -8.77
CA GLY A 5 21.62 -13.40 -9.82
C GLY A 5 20.13 -13.10 -10.02
N SER A 6 19.25 -13.31 -9.03
CA SER A 6 17.79 -13.18 -9.24
C SER A 6 17.15 -11.90 -8.67
N ALA A 7 17.87 -11.01 -7.99
CA ALA A 7 17.29 -9.85 -7.32
C ALA A 7 17.05 -8.53 -8.13
N PRO A 8 17.53 -8.28 -9.38
CA PRO A 8 17.45 -6.92 -9.93
C PRO A 8 16.04 -6.48 -10.35
N SER A 9 15.16 -7.40 -10.73
CA SER A 9 13.88 -7.04 -11.37
C SER A 9 12.76 -6.74 -10.37
N ALA A 10 12.71 -7.46 -9.24
CA ALA A 10 11.70 -7.25 -8.19
C ALA A 10 11.93 -5.93 -7.44
N VAL A 11 13.20 -5.60 -7.12
CA VAL A 11 13.57 -4.35 -6.45
C VAL A 11 13.22 -3.13 -7.32
N LYS A 12 13.49 -3.20 -8.63
CA LYS A 12 13.12 -2.15 -9.59
C LYS A 12 11.60 -1.93 -9.67
N ARG A 13 10.79 -3.00 -9.69
CA ARG A 13 9.32 -2.90 -9.71
C ARG A 13 8.75 -2.35 -8.40
N GLY A 14 9.28 -2.81 -7.26
CA GLY A 14 8.85 -2.33 -5.94
C GLY A 14 9.14 -0.85 -5.72
N SER A 15 10.33 -0.40 -6.14
CA SER A 15 10.71 1.02 -6.10
C SER A 15 9.84 1.87 -7.03
N MET A 16 9.57 1.40 -8.25
CA MET A 16 8.74 2.13 -9.21
C MET A 16 7.28 2.28 -8.75
N TRP A 17 6.73 1.27 -8.08
CA TRP A 17 5.38 1.36 -7.51
C TRP A 17 5.25 2.50 -6.50
N GLY A 18 6.17 2.55 -5.53
CA GLY A 18 6.17 3.60 -4.50
C GLY A 18 6.38 4.98 -5.10
N PHE A 19 7.28 5.09 -6.09
CA PHE A 19 7.53 6.33 -6.82
C PHE A 19 6.27 6.84 -7.55
N LEU A 20 5.56 5.98 -8.29
CA LEU A 20 4.36 6.39 -9.03
C LEU A 20 3.22 6.80 -8.09
N MET A 21 3.05 6.10 -6.95
CA MET A 21 2.09 6.51 -5.92
C MET A 21 2.40 7.90 -5.37
N PHE A 22 3.66 8.12 -4.98
CA PHE A 22 4.11 9.41 -4.47
C PHE A 22 3.92 10.51 -5.52
N THR A 23 4.33 10.24 -6.77
CA THR A 23 4.23 11.21 -7.87
C THR A 23 2.78 11.55 -8.17
N GLY A 24 1.88 10.56 -8.16
CA GLY A 24 0.44 10.79 -8.33
C GLY A 24 -0.15 11.67 -7.23
N ALA A 25 0.20 11.42 -5.96
CA ALA A 25 -0.21 12.26 -4.85
C ALA A 25 0.37 13.68 -4.93
N ALA A 26 1.64 13.80 -5.32
CA ALA A 26 2.31 15.09 -5.52
C ALA A 26 1.63 15.90 -6.63
N TRP A 27 1.29 15.29 -7.76
CA TRP A 27 0.54 15.95 -8.83
C TRP A 27 -0.84 16.43 -8.40
N LEU A 28 -1.53 15.66 -7.56
CA LEU A 28 -2.82 16.05 -7.02
C LEU A 28 -2.69 17.25 -6.07
N ALA A 29 -1.66 17.24 -5.21
CA ALA A 29 -1.33 18.37 -4.36
C ALA A 29 -0.93 19.62 -5.17
N ILE A 30 -0.15 19.46 -6.23
CA ILE A 30 0.19 20.55 -7.17
C ILE A 30 -1.08 21.11 -7.81
N GLY A 31 -1.93 20.26 -8.38
CA GLY A 31 -3.18 20.69 -9.01
C GLY A 31 -4.09 21.45 -8.05
N TRP A 32 -4.24 20.93 -6.83
CA TRP A 32 -5.00 21.59 -5.76
C TRP A 32 -4.40 22.94 -5.36
N THR A 33 -3.10 22.99 -5.10
CA THR A 33 -2.43 24.21 -4.63
C THR A 33 -2.46 25.32 -5.67
N VAL A 34 -2.25 25.01 -6.95
CA VAL A 34 -2.35 25.99 -8.05
C VAL A 34 -3.76 26.60 -8.11
N LEU A 35 -4.79 25.76 -8.04
CA LEU A 35 -6.18 26.23 -8.09
C LEU A 35 -6.61 26.97 -6.82
N ARG A 36 -6.04 26.62 -5.66
CA ARG A 36 -6.43 27.18 -4.37
C ARG A 36 -5.70 28.46 -4.01
N LEU A 37 -4.43 28.58 -4.38
CA LEU A 37 -3.56 29.67 -3.93
C LEU A 37 -3.51 30.85 -4.91
N GLU A 38 -4.11 30.72 -6.10
CA GLU A 38 -4.23 31.79 -7.11
C GLU A 38 -2.93 32.61 -7.26
N PRO A 39 -1.82 31.98 -7.66
CA PRO A 39 -0.52 32.62 -7.63
C PRO A 39 -0.50 33.83 -8.57
N THR A 40 -0.02 34.95 -8.04
CA THR A 40 0.05 36.23 -8.78
C THR A 40 1.01 36.16 -9.96
N ASN A 41 2.08 35.36 -9.85
CA ASN A 41 3.04 35.12 -10.91
C ASN A 41 2.95 33.67 -11.41
N VAL A 42 2.32 33.50 -12.57
CA VAL A 42 2.11 32.19 -13.19
C VAL A 42 3.43 31.56 -13.63
N ALA A 43 4.37 32.33 -14.17
CA ALA A 43 5.66 31.82 -14.63
C ALA A 43 6.49 31.23 -13.48
N ALA A 44 6.45 31.89 -12.31
CA ALA A 44 7.12 31.42 -11.09
C ALA A 44 6.62 30.05 -10.61
N VAL A 45 5.38 29.68 -10.94
CA VAL A 45 4.79 28.38 -10.57
C VAL A 45 4.88 27.37 -11.71
N ALA A 46 4.61 27.79 -12.95
CA ALA A 46 4.60 26.92 -14.12
C ALA A 46 5.96 26.25 -14.37
N GLY A 47 7.06 26.99 -14.23
CA GLY A 47 8.42 26.48 -14.42
C GLY A 47 8.73 25.28 -13.51
N PRO A 48 8.62 25.42 -12.18
CA PRO A 48 8.79 24.31 -11.25
C PRO A 48 7.85 23.12 -11.50
N VAL A 49 6.60 23.37 -11.89
CA VAL A 49 5.61 22.33 -12.21
C VAL A 49 6.06 21.51 -13.43
N VAL A 50 6.51 22.18 -14.50
CA VAL A 50 7.04 21.51 -15.70
C VAL A 50 8.34 20.76 -15.39
N LEU A 51 9.21 21.34 -14.56
CA LEU A 51 10.46 20.69 -14.14
C LEU A 51 10.19 19.43 -13.30
N PHE A 52 9.17 19.44 -12.44
CA PHE A 52 8.73 18.24 -11.74
C PHE A 52 8.27 17.15 -12.72
N GLY A 53 7.60 17.52 -13.80
CA GLY A 53 7.33 16.63 -14.94
C GLY A 53 8.59 16.04 -15.55
N ALA A 54 9.63 16.86 -15.79
CA ALA A 54 10.91 16.40 -16.33
C ALA A 54 11.60 15.37 -15.42
N ILE A 55 11.57 15.59 -14.09
CA ILE A 55 12.08 14.65 -13.09
C ILE A 55 11.30 13.33 -13.17
N GLY A 56 9.98 13.40 -13.34
CA GLY A 56 9.13 12.23 -13.54
C GLY A 56 9.57 11.40 -14.75
N GLU A 57 9.83 12.05 -15.89
CA GLU A 57 10.33 11.34 -17.08
C GLU A 57 11.75 10.81 -16.88
N LEU A 58 12.61 11.53 -16.13
CA LEU A 58 13.98 11.08 -15.86
C LEU A 58 13.96 9.75 -15.11
N ILE A 59 13.14 9.65 -14.07
CA ILE A 59 13.01 8.43 -13.28
C ILE A 59 12.43 7.29 -14.13
N ARG A 60 11.47 7.57 -15.02
CA ARG A 60 10.96 6.59 -15.99
C ARG A 60 12.01 6.17 -17.02
N ALA A 61 12.93 7.04 -17.41
CA ALA A 61 14.07 6.70 -18.27
C ALA A 61 15.05 5.76 -17.55
N LEU A 62 15.43 6.11 -16.32
CA LEU A 62 16.35 5.34 -15.48
C LEU A 62 15.80 3.96 -15.08
N ALA A 63 14.48 3.79 -15.11
CA ALA A 63 13.81 2.51 -14.92
C ALA A 63 14.27 1.42 -15.92
N GLY A 64 14.76 1.82 -17.09
CA GLY A 64 15.23 0.91 -18.13
C GLY A 64 14.12 0.14 -18.84
N THR A 65 12.93 0.74 -19.00
CA THR A 65 11.87 0.16 -19.84
C THR A 65 12.28 0.16 -21.31
N ARG A 66 11.57 -0.58 -22.17
CA ARG A 66 11.81 -0.57 -23.62
C ARG A 66 11.69 0.84 -24.24
N THR A 67 10.95 1.74 -23.58
CA THR A 67 10.71 3.13 -23.97
C THR A 67 11.65 4.13 -23.28
N TRP A 68 12.76 3.67 -22.68
CA TRP A 68 13.68 4.53 -21.93
C TRP A 68 14.17 5.75 -22.72
N TRP A 69 14.43 5.59 -24.01
CA TRP A 69 14.93 6.66 -24.89
C TRP A 69 13.87 7.76 -25.11
N ILE A 70 12.59 7.41 -25.18
CA ILE A 70 11.48 8.37 -25.26
C ILE A 70 11.45 9.19 -23.98
N ASN A 71 11.51 8.53 -22.83
CA ASN A 71 11.48 9.20 -21.54
C ASN A 71 12.70 10.11 -21.35
N ALA A 72 13.89 9.67 -21.77
CA ALA A 72 15.10 10.49 -21.71
C ALA A 72 15.01 11.74 -22.59
N PHE A 73 14.47 11.61 -23.80
CA PHE A 73 14.20 12.76 -24.67
C PHE A 73 13.20 13.73 -24.02
N LEU A 74 12.10 13.22 -23.46
CA LEU A 74 11.11 14.05 -22.77
C LEU A 74 11.67 14.75 -21.53
N THR A 75 12.56 14.10 -20.78
CA THR A 75 13.27 14.75 -19.67
C THR A 75 14.00 16.00 -20.15
N VAL A 76 14.81 15.88 -21.20
CA VAL A 76 15.58 17.00 -21.72
C VAL A 76 14.65 18.09 -22.22
N LEU A 77 13.65 17.72 -23.02
CA LEU A 77 12.69 18.67 -23.58
C LEU A 77 11.93 19.44 -22.49
N PHE A 78 11.42 18.74 -21.47
CA PHE A 78 10.67 19.37 -20.39
C PHE A 78 11.56 20.15 -19.41
N ALA A 79 12.81 19.71 -19.19
CA ALA A 79 13.76 20.47 -18.40
C ALA A 79 14.09 21.81 -19.06
N VAL A 80 14.30 21.83 -20.38
CA VAL A 80 14.51 23.07 -21.15
C VAL A 80 13.28 23.96 -21.08
N THR A 81 12.07 23.42 -21.30
CA THR A 81 10.82 24.20 -21.21
C THR A 81 10.63 24.79 -19.81
N GLY A 82 10.87 24.02 -18.76
CA GLY A 82 10.80 24.50 -17.37
C GLY A 82 11.82 25.59 -17.08
N ALA A 83 13.06 25.46 -17.56
CA ALA A 83 14.09 26.49 -17.42
C ALA A 83 13.70 27.80 -18.14
N LEU A 84 13.19 27.71 -19.37
CA LEU A 84 12.73 28.88 -20.13
C LEU A 84 11.61 29.64 -19.42
N LEU A 85 10.65 28.91 -18.84
CA LEU A 85 9.58 29.50 -18.02
C LEU A 85 10.11 30.25 -16.78
N MET A 86 11.22 29.79 -16.21
CA MET A 86 11.82 30.41 -15.03
C MET A 86 12.68 31.64 -15.38
N THR A 87 13.26 31.69 -16.57
CA THR A 87 14.06 32.84 -17.03
C THR A 87 13.21 34.00 -17.51
N ASP A 88 12.00 33.73 -18.02
CA ASP A 88 11.15 34.73 -18.65
C ASP A 88 10.01 35.20 -17.71
N GLN A 89 10.38 35.73 -16.54
CA GLN A 89 9.42 36.12 -15.48
C GLN A 89 8.64 37.40 -15.79
N ASP A 90 9.14 38.23 -16.70
CA ASP A 90 8.51 39.50 -17.10
C ASP A 90 7.63 39.34 -18.36
N SER A 91 7.50 38.12 -18.90
CA SER A 91 6.73 37.89 -20.11
C SER A 91 5.23 38.10 -19.94
N THR A 92 4.60 38.61 -20.99
CA THR A 92 3.14 38.51 -21.16
C THR A 92 2.70 37.05 -21.01
N LEU A 93 1.47 36.82 -20.52
CA LEU A 93 0.89 35.46 -20.36
C LEU A 93 0.93 34.59 -21.63
N THR A 94 1.22 35.19 -22.79
CA THR A 94 1.48 34.51 -24.05
C THR A 94 2.58 33.44 -23.94
N THR A 95 3.75 33.76 -23.39
CA THR A 95 4.87 32.80 -23.34
C THR A 95 4.54 31.63 -22.40
N PRO A 96 4.09 31.85 -21.15
CA PRO A 96 3.70 30.76 -20.27
C PRO A 96 2.58 29.90 -20.84
N ALA A 97 1.51 30.51 -21.38
CA ALA A 97 0.39 29.76 -21.96
C ALA A 97 0.84 28.90 -23.16
N ALA A 98 1.68 29.44 -24.04
CA ALA A 98 2.22 28.70 -25.19
C ALA A 98 3.12 27.53 -24.76
N LEU A 99 4.00 27.73 -23.78
CA LEU A 99 4.91 26.69 -23.29
C LEU A 99 4.19 25.59 -22.50
N ILE A 100 3.18 25.95 -21.69
CA ILE A 100 2.31 24.99 -21.00
C ILE A 100 1.50 24.20 -22.03
N GLY A 101 0.93 24.88 -23.04
CA GLY A 101 0.19 24.25 -24.12
C GLY A 101 1.06 23.27 -24.91
N TRP A 102 2.30 23.68 -25.24
CA TRP A 102 3.28 22.82 -25.88
C TRP A 102 3.61 21.57 -25.06
N TYR A 103 3.94 21.75 -23.77
CA TYR A 103 4.21 20.65 -22.86
C TYR A 103 3.06 19.63 -22.82
N LEU A 104 1.82 20.13 -22.70
CA LEU A 104 0.61 19.30 -22.69
C LEU A 104 0.40 18.54 -24.01
N MET A 105 0.61 19.21 -25.15
CA MET A 105 0.49 18.56 -26.47
C MET A 105 1.52 17.44 -26.66
N VAL A 106 2.79 17.70 -26.34
CA VAL A 106 3.83 16.65 -26.43
C VAL A 106 3.51 15.50 -25.52
N ARG A 107 3.19 15.80 -24.26
CA ARG A 107 2.94 14.74 -23.29
C ARG A 107 1.72 13.91 -23.68
N GLY A 108 0.63 14.59 -24.04
CA GLY A 108 -0.60 13.94 -24.46
C GLY A 108 -0.38 13.06 -25.69
N ALA A 109 0.37 13.53 -26.68
CA ALA A 109 0.71 12.73 -27.86
C ALA A 109 1.51 11.47 -27.51
N VAL A 110 2.46 11.56 -26.57
CA VAL A 110 3.21 10.39 -26.09
C VAL A 110 2.30 9.42 -25.36
N ASP A 111 1.41 9.89 -24.49
CA ASP A 111 0.47 9.02 -23.77
C ASP A 111 -0.48 8.31 -24.73
N VAL A 112 -0.96 8.99 -25.78
CA VAL A 112 -1.71 8.35 -26.88
C VAL A 112 -0.86 7.29 -27.58
N ALA A 113 0.36 7.62 -27.99
CA ALA A 113 1.24 6.69 -28.70
C ALA A 113 1.56 5.44 -27.86
N VAL A 114 1.93 5.61 -26.59
CA VAL A 114 2.20 4.52 -25.65
C VAL A 114 0.94 3.68 -25.42
N GLY A 115 -0.22 4.33 -25.21
CA GLY A 115 -1.50 3.63 -25.05
C GLY A 115 -1.88 2.79 -26.27
N ILE A 116 -1.61 3.27 -27.49
CA ILE A 116 -1.82 2.49 -28.70
C ILE A 116 -0.81 1.34 -28.80
N MET A 117 0.47 1.57 -28.48
CA MET A 117 1.51 0.53 -28.53
C MET A 117 1.26 -0.63 -27.54
N THR A 118 0.63 -0.35 -26.39
CA THR A 118 0.30 -1.36 -25.38
C THR A 118 -1.08 -1.97 -25.57
N ARG A 119 -1.82 -1.57 -26.61
CA ARG A 119 -3.15 -2.11 -26.94
C ARG A 119 -3.10 -3.63 -27.04
N GLY A 120 -3.99 -4.30 -26.30
CA GLY A 120 -4.08 -5.75 -26.24
C GLY A 120 -3.16 -6.43 -25.22
N THR A 121 -2.14 -5.72 -24.71
CA THR A 121 -1.28 -6.22 -23.62
C THR A 121 -1.66 -5.65 -22.26
N ASP A 122 -2.08 -4.38 -22.21
CA ASP A 122 -2.49 -3.70 -20.99
C ASP A 122 -3.99 -3.43 -20.99
N ARG A 123 -4.70 -3.74 -19.91
CA ARG A 123 -6.14 -3.47 -19.76
C ARG A 123 -6.45 -1.97 -19.65
N THR A 124 -5.46 -1.16 -19.28
CA THR A 124 -5.59 0.30 -19.11
C THR A 124 -5.27 1.11 -20.35
N TRP A 125 -4.97 0.47 -21.48
CA TRP A 125 -4.62 1.14 -22.72
C TRP A 125 -5.61 2.26 -23.10
N ASN A 126 -6.93 2.01 -22.97
CA ASN A 126 -7.97 2.99 -23.32
C ASN A 126 -7.96 4.21 -22.39
N LEU A 127 -7.66 4.01 -21.10
CA LEU A 127 -7.53 5.12 -20.16
C LEU A 127 -6.34 6.01 -20.54
N LEU A 128 -5.18 5.41 -20.82
CA LEU A 128 -3.99 6.16 -21.18
C LEU A 128 -4.20 6.96 -22.48
N VAL A 129 -4.86 6.35 -23.48
CA VAL A 129 -5.27 7.06 -24.71
C VAL A 129 -6.23 8.21 -24.40
N THR A 130 -7.24 7.98 -23.56
CA THR A 130 -8.23 9.00 -23.20
C THR A 130 -7.55 10.19 -22.50
N ILE A 131 -6.69 9.92 -21.51
CA ILE A 131 -5.91 10.96 -20.82
C ILE A 131 -5.02 11.71 -21.80
N GLY A 132 -4.33 11.00 -22.70
CA GLY A 132 -3.48 11.63 -23.70
C GLY A 132 -4.25 12.54 -24.66
N VAL A 133 -5.45 12.14 -25.09
CA VAL A 133 -6.34 12.98 -25.90
C VAL A 133 -6.81 14.21 -25.11
N LEU A 134 -7.23 14.04 -23.86
CA LEU A 134 -7.63 15.15 -22.99
C LEU A 134 -6.48 16.14 -22.75
N GLN A 135 -5.27 15.65 -22.50
CA GLN A 135 -4.07 16.48 -22.35
C GLN A 135 -3.74 17.22 -23.65
N THR A 136 -3.84 16.54 -24.80
CA THR A 136 -3.57 17.18 -26.10
C THR A 136 -4.59 18.28 -26.40
N GLY A 137 -5.88 18.01 -26.16
CA GLY A 137 -6.94 19.00 -26.32
C GLY A 137 -6.78 20.18 -25.37
N LEU A 138 -6.42 19.91 -24.11
CA LEU A 138 -6.09 20.96 -23.13
C LEU A 138 -4.87 21.77 -23.58
N GLY A 139 -3.83 21.12 -24.12
CA GLY A 139 -2.64 21.79 -24.62
C GLY A 139 -2.93 22.71 -25.81
N PHE A 140 -3.79 22.26 -26.74
CA PHE A 140 -4.28 23.09 -27.84
C PHE A 140 -5.08 24.28 -27.32
N PHE A 141 -5.97 24.08 -26.35
CA PHE A 141 -6.71 25.15 -25.70
C PHE A 141 -5.76 26.16 -25.03
N SER A 142 -4.77 25.70 -24.27
CA SER A 142 -3.78 26.55 -23.59
C SER A 142 -2.90 27.35 -24.55
N ALA A 143 -2.58 26.80 -25.72
CA ALA A 143 -1.82 27.52 -26.74
C ALA A 143 -2.65 28.57 -27.49
N SER A 144 -3.98 28.53 -27.36
CA SER A 144 -4.87 29.45 -28.06
C SER A 144 -4.84 30.87 -27.48
N PRO A 145 -5.20 31.91 -28.27
CA PRO A 145 -5.35 33.26 -27.74
C PRO A 145 -6.37 33.38 -26.61
N PHE A 146 -7.38 32.51 -26.59
CA PHE A 146 -8.44 32.51 -25.58
C PHE A 146 -7.90 32.18 -24.17
N ALA A 147 -6.85 31.36 -24.07
CA ALA A 147 -6.28 30.96 -22.80
C ALA A 147 -5.25 31.95 -22.24
N ARG A 148 -5.07 33.13 -22.85
CA ARG A 148 -4.13 34.18 -22.39
C ARG A 148 -4.71 35.04 -21.25
N ALA A 149 -5.57 34.46 -20.44
CA ALA A 149 -6.07 35.05 -19.19
C ALA A 149 -5.47 34.26 -18.01
N THR A 150 -5.07 34.95 -16.95
CA THR A 150 -4.41 34.34 -15.77
C THR A 150 -5.19 33.13 -15.28
N ASP A 151 -6.49 33.30 -15.08
CA ASP A 151 -7.39 32.25 -14.55
C ASP A 151 -7.40 31.01 -15.44
N LEU A 152 -7.41 31.18 -16.77
CA LEU A 152 -7.43 30.05 -17.71
C LEU A 152 -6.11 29.30 -17.75
N VAL A 153 -4.98 30.00 -17.59
CA VAL A 153 -3.66 29.34 -17.47
C VAL A 153 -3.57 28.57 -16.16
N LEU A 154 -4.08 29.13 -15.05
CA LEU A 154 -4.14 28.44 -13.76
C LEU A 154 -5.05 27.21 -13.80
N VAL A 155 -6.21 27.31 -14.45
CA VAL A 155 -7.11 26.18 -14.69
C VAL A 155 -6.41 25.10 -15.52
N ALA A 156 -5.67 25.49 -16.57
CA ALA A 156 -4.91 24.53 -17.38
C ALA A 156 -3.79 23.83 -16.58
N LEU A 157 -3.06 24.55 -15.72
CA LEU A 157 -2.04 23.97 -14.83
C LEU A 157 -2.66 23.05 -13.77
N GLY A 158 -3.80 23.43 -13.20
CA GLY A 158 -4.55 22.60 -12.27
C GLY A 158 -5.03 21.30 -12.93
N ALA A 159 -5.64 21.42 -14.12
CA ALA A 159 -6.09 20.29 -14.92
C ALA A 159 -4.93 19.38 -15.35
N LEU A 160 -3.77 19.95 -15.71
CA LEU A 160 -2.54 19.19 -15.94
C LEU A 160 -2.19 18.32 -14.72
N GLY A 161 -2.18 18.93 -13.52
CA GLY A 161 -1.90 18.23 -12.28
C GLY A 161 -2.86 17.07 -12.04
N VAL A 162 -4.17 17.29 -12.23
CA VAL A 162 -5.18 16.24 -12.06
C VAL A 162 -5.00 15.11 -13.08
N LEU A 163 -4.83 15.43 -14.36
CA LEU A 163 -4.65 14.42 -15.42
C LEU A 163 -3.39 13.58 -15.17
N ARG A 164 -2.29 14.21 -14.73
CA ARG A 164 -1.06 13.53 -14.35
C ARG A 164 -1.24 12.66 -13.10
N ALA A 165 -1.93 13.16 -12.09
CA ALA A 165 -2.23 12.41 -10.88
C ALA A 165 -3.01 11.12 -11.19
N VAL A 166 -4.06 11.23 -12.01
CA VAL A 166 -4.86 10.06 -12.43
C VAL A 166 -3.99 9.05 -13.19
N ALA A 167 -3.19 9.49 -14.16
CA ALA A 167 -2.31 8.61 -14.92
C ALA A 167 -1.31 7.86 -14.02
N ASP A 168 -0.65 8.56 -13.11
CA ASP A 168 0.37 7.99 -12.24
C ASP A 168 -0.22 7.07 -11.15
N LEU A 169 -1.35 7.44 -10.55
CA LEU A 169 -2.04 6.61 -9.57
C LEU A 169 -2.57 5.32 -10.20
N VAL A 170 -3.19 5.39 -11.38
CA VAL A 170 -3.70 4.19 -12.05
C VAL A 170 -2.54 3.29 -12.49
N THR A 171 -1.46 3.86 -13.02
CA THR A 171 -0.26 3.08 -13.39
C THR A 171 0.35 2.41 -12.16
N ALA A 172 0.40 3.11 -11.02
CA ALA A 172 0.87 2.53 -9.77
C ALA A 172 -0.04 1.38 -9.29
N LEU A 173 -1.36 1.56 -9.30
CA LEU A 173 -2.30 0.50 -8.91
C LEU A 173 -2.17 -0.72 -9.81
N ARG A 174 -2.03 -0.54 -11.13
CA ARG A 174 -1.77 -1.65 -12.06
C ARG A 174 -0.45 -2.34 -11.81
N LEU A 175 0.61 -1.59 -11.54
CA LEU A 175 1.88 -2.18 -11.18
C LEU A 175 1.78 -3.01 -9.89
N ARG A 176 0.93 -2.60 -8.94
CA ARG A 176 0.66 -3.37 -7.71
C ARG A 176 -0.08 -4.67 -7.99
N GLU A 177 -1.10 -4.62 -8.83
CA GLU A 177 -1.86 -5.81 -9.23
C GLU A 177 -0.97 -6.85 -9.91
N VAL A 178 -0.10 -6.40 -10.83
CA VAL A 178 0.82 -7.28 -11.58
C VAL A 178 1.97 -7.81 -10.72
N ALA A 179 2.39 -7.07 -9.70
CA ALA A 179 3.50 -7.48 -8.83
C ALA A 179 3.17 -8.66 -7.90
N GLY A 180 1.88 -8.96 -7.64
CA GLY A 180 1.44 -10.02 -6.74
C GLY A 180 1.85 -9.82 -5.26
N PRO A 181 1.44 -10.72 -4.34
CA PRO A 181 1.94 -10.72 -2.97
C PRO A 181 3.46 -10.90 -2.98
N ARG A 182 4.20 -10.05 -2.25
CA ARG A 182 5.66 -10.18 -2.13
C ARG A 182 5.99 -11.60 -1.66
N LYS A 183 6.60 -12.41 -2.53
CA LYS A 183 7.07 -13.75 -2.17
C LYS A 183 8.04 -13.68 -0.99
N ASP A 184 8.83 -12.61 -0.90
CA ASP A 184 9.75 -12.34 0.21
C ASP A 184 9.07 -12.19 1.59
N VAL A 185 7.77 -11.92 1.65
CA VAL A 185 7.01 -11.88 2.92
C VAL A 185 6.49 -13.26 3.31
N LEU A 186 6.32 -14.15 2.32
CA LEU A 186 5.94 -15.55 2.50
C LEU A 186 7.16 -16.48 2.66
N GLU A 187 8.33 -16.05 2.18
CA GLU A 187 9.61 -16.71 2.42
C GLU A 187 10.12 -16.27 3.80
N LEU A 188 9.78 -17.09 4.80
CA LEU A 188 10.37 -16.96 6.13
C LEU A 188 11.91 -17.03 6.00
N PRO A 189 12.66 -16.20 6.77
CA PRO A 189 14.11 -16.37 6.90
C PRO A 189 14.43 -17.85 7.14
N PRO A 190 15.55 -18.39 6.61
CA PRO A 190 15.84 -19.82 6.67
C PRO A 190 15.75 -20.39 8.09
N GLU A 191 16.08 -19.58 9.09
CA GLU A 191 15.92 -19.90 10.52
C GLU A 191 14.44 -20.08 10.93
N ARG A 192 13.55 -19.20 10.49
CA ARG A 192 12.10 -19.30 10.74
C ARG A 192 11.44 -20.37 9.86
N ALA A 193 11.92 -20.57 8.63
CA ALA A 193 11.44 -21.64 7.76
C ALA A 193 11.78 -23.02 8.35
N ALA A 194 13.00 -23.19 8.88
CA ALA A 194 13.43 -24.39 9.61
C ALA A 194 12.61 -24.59 10.90
N GLY A 195 12.34 -23.50 11.64
CA GLY A 195 11.49 -23.55 12.82
C GLY A 195 10.04 -24.00 12.51
N VAL A 196 9.43 -23.45 11.46
CA VAL A 196 8.05 -23.79 11.06
C VAL A 196 7.96 -25.20 10.47
N THR A 197 8.95 -25.64 9.69
CA THR A 197 9.00 -27.03 9.20
C THR A 197 9.24 -28.03 10.33
N GLY A 198 10.10 -27.71 11.30
CA GLY A 198 10.29 -28.52 12.50
C GLY A 198 9.03 -28.61 13.38
N TYR A 199 8.33 -27.49 13.56
CA TYR A 199 7.05 -27.45 14.27
C TYR A 199 5.96 -28.27 13.56
N ALA A 200 5.84 -28.14 12.24
CA ALA A 200 4.89 -28.91 11.45
C ALA A 200 5.19 -30.42 11.49
N ALA A 201 6.47 -30.81 11.42
CA ALA A 201 6.88 -32.21 11.55
C ALA A 201 6.54 -32.78 12.95
N GLY A 202 6.78 -32.00 14.01
CA GLY A 202 6.40 -32.39 15.38
C GLY A 202 4.88 -32.53 15.57
N LEU A 203 4.09 -31.69 14.91
CA LEU A 203 2.63 -31.77 14.95
C LEU A 203 2.12 -33.04 14.26
N THR A 204 2.67 -33.37 13.08
CA THR A 204 2.30 -34.62 12.38
C THR A 204 2.69 -35.87 13.16
N ASP A 205 3.82 -35.85 13.86
CA ASP A 205 4.23 -36.95 14.73
C ASP A 205 3.32 -37.09 15.96
N TYR A 206 2.81 -35.98 16.49
CA TYR A 206 1.88 -35.97 17.61
C TYR A 206 0.49 -36.48 17.20
N GLU A 207 -0.01 -36.07 16.03
CA GLU A 207 -1.31 -36.50 15.50
C GLU A 207 -1.30 -37.95 15.02
N GLY A 208 -0.19 -38.42 14.45
CA GLY A 208 -0.01 -39.80 14.00
C GLY A 208 0.33 -40.79 15.13
N ALA A 209 0.64 -40.29 16.32
CA ALA A 209 0.89 -41.15 17.46
C ALA A 209 -0.40 -41.89 17.84
N PRO A 210 -0.40 -43.24 17.89
CA PRO A 210 -1.56 -43.98 18.37
C PRO A 210 -1.90 -43.47 19.77
N SER A 211 -3.19 -43.22 20.05
CA SER A 211 -3.67 -42.70 21.33
C SER A 211 -3.06 -43.51 22.47
N ARG A 212 -1.96 -43.01 23.03
CA ARG A 212 -1.16 -43.81 23.95
C ARG A 212 -2.01 -44.00 25.19
N SER A 213 -2.40 -45.26 25.40
CA SER A 213 -2.88 -45.79 26.66
C SER A 213 -2.11 -45.15 27.80
N ARG A 214 -2.82 -44.30 28.55
CA ARG A 214 -2.52 -43.68 29.85
C ARG A 214 -1.06 -43.89 30.28
N ALA A 215 -0.21 -42.91 30.04
CA ALA A 215 1.17 -42.89 30.52
C ALA A 215 1.20 -43.24 32.02
N ARG A 216 1.64 -44.45 32.36
CA ARG A 216 1.84 -44.87 33.74
C ARG A 216 3.04 -44.11 34.28
N HIS A 217 2.79 -43.00 34.95
CA HIS A 217 3.75 -42.30 35.80
C HIS A 217 4.38 -43.31 36.77
N ARG A 218 5.61 -43.74 36.48
CA ARG A 218 6.45 -44.46 37.43
C ARG A 218 7.13 -43.42 38.31
N ALA A 219 6.42 -42.94 39.32
CA ALA A 219 7.03 -42.14 40.38
C ALA A 219 8.04 -43.01 41.13
N ARG A 220 9.30 -42.56 41.17
CA ARG A 220 10.35 -43.07 42.04
C ARG A 220 10.07 -42.52 43.45
N PRO A 221 9.95 -43.35 44.50
CA PRO A 221 9.70 -42.85 45.85
C PRO A 221 11.04 -42.34 46.40
N GLY A 222 11.21 -41.03 46.45
CA GLY A 222 12.41 -40.39 46.99
C GLY A 222 12.04 -39.01 47.51
N GLY A 223 12.04 -38.88 48.84
CA GLY A 223 11.64 -37.72 49.63
C GLY A 223 11.68 -36.36 48.93
N SER A 224 10.49 -35.85 48.65
CA SER A 224 10.25 -34.42 48.56
C SER A 224 8.92 -34.18 49.24
N THR A 225 8.95 -33.37 50.29
CA THR A 225 7.79 -32.82 51.00
C THR A 225 6.94 -32.03 50.01
N ILE A 226 6.06 -32.74 49.33
CA ILE A 226 4.99 -32.18 48.51
C ILE A 226 3.84 -31.87 49.46
N THR A 227 3.54 -30.58 49.56
CA THR A 227 2.30 -30.03 50.09
C THR A 227 1.13 -30.81 49.51
N ALA A 228 0.30 -31.38 50.38
CA ALA A 228 -0.79 -32.29 50.03
C ALA A 228 -1.64 -31.76 48.86
N ALA A 229 -1.76 -32.56 47.81
CA ALA A 229 -2.77 -32.33 46.77
C ALA A 229 -4.15 -32.35 47.44
N ALA A 230 -4.91 -31.27 47.26
CA ALA A 230 -6.24 -31.13 47.84
C ALA A 230 -7.17 -32.28 47.40
N PRO A 231 -8.01 -32.81 48.30
CA PRO A 231 -8.89 -33.92 48.01
C PRO A 231 -9.83 -33.59 46.85
N VAL A 232 -9.95 -34.52 45.90
CA VAL A 232 -10.96 -34.44 44.84
C VAL A 232 -12.32 -34.66 45.48
N VAL A 233 -13.14 -33.60 45.53
CA VAL A 233 -14.50 -33.68 46.04
C VAL A 233 -15.36 -34.40 44.99
N ALA A 234 -15.94 -35.55 45.37
CA ALA A 234 -16.83 -36.29 44.49
C ALA A 234 -18.12 -35.47 44.27
N GLY A 235 -18.39 -35.09 43.02
CA GLY A 235 -19.56 -34.29 42.63
C GLY A 235 -19.25 -32.93 41.99
N GLU A 236 -17.98 -32.50 42.00
CA GLU A 236 -17.57 -31.22 41.42
C GLU A 236 -17.69 -31.26 39.88
N SER A 237 -18.43 -30.32 39.32
CA SER A 237 -18.60 -30.20 37.87
C SER A 237 -17.28 -29.81 37.21
N PHE A 238 -17.09 -30.17 35.93
CA PHE A 238 -15.88 -29.81 35.19
C PHE A 238 -15.64 -28.28 35.20
N HIS A 239 -16.73 -27.50 35.16
CA HIS A 239 -16.65 -26.05 35.16
C HIS A 239 -16.14 -25.50 36.50
N GLU A 240 -16.59 -26.03 37.64
CA GLU A 240 -16.07 -25.65 38.95
C GLU A 240 -14.59 -26.02 39.09
N ARG A 241 -14.21 -27.20 38.58
CA ARG A 241 -12.81 -27.63 38.58
C ARG A 241 -11.94 -26.66 37.77
N VAL A 242 -12.38 -26.27 36.59
CA VAL A 242 -11.64 -25.31 35.74
C VAL A 242 -11.51 -23.96 36.44
N VAL A 243 -12.61 -23.41 36.96
CA VAL A 243 -12.61 -22.12 37.68
C VAL A 243 -11.65 -22.15 38.87
N ARG A 244 -11.66 -23.25 39.63
CA ARG A 244 -10.75 -23.43 40.77
C ARG A 244 -9.30 -23.53 40.32
N THR A 245 -9.00 -24.33 39.29
CA THR A 245 -7.63 -24.44 38.79
C THR A 245 -7.10 -23.12 38.21
N THR A 246 -7.96 -22.31 37.59
CA THR A 246 -7.56 -20.99 37.10
C THR A 246 -7.27 -20.05 38.26
N ALA A 247 -8.10 -20.05 39.31
CA ALA A 247 -7.85 -19.26 40.52
C ALA A 247 -6.57 -19.70 41.25
N ASP A 248 -6.30 -21.00 41.34
CA ASP A 248 -5.06 -21.54 41.90
C ASP A 248 -3.84 -21.12 41.06
N LEU A 249 -3.96 -21.10 39.73
CA LEU A 249 -2.89 -20.69 38.82
C LEU A 249 -2.59 -19.19 38.95
N ASP A 250 -3.62 -18.36 39.06
CA ASP A 250 -3.48 -16.92 39.32
C ASP A 250 -2.82 -16.64 40.67
N ALA A 251 -3.17 -17.41 41.71
CA ALA A 251 -2.52 -17.31 43.01
C ALA A 251 -1.04 -17.72 42.95
N MET A 252 -0.69 -18.76 42.19
CA MET A 252 0.70 -19.17 41.97
C MET A 252 1.50 -18.14 41.17
N LEU A 253 0.90 -17.52 40.15
CA LEU A 253 1.53 -16.45 39.37
C LEU A 253 1.77 -15.19 40.22
N ALA A 254 0.82 -14.85 41.10
CA ALA A 254 0.97 -13.76 42.05
C ALA A 254 2.11 -14.04 43.05
N GLN A 255 2.21 -15.26 43.58
CA GLN A 255 3.32 -15.68 44.45
C GLN A 255 4.67 -15.67 43.75
N ALA A 256 4.71 -15.99 42.44
CA ALA A 256 5.92 -15.95 41.63
C ALA A 256 6.35 -14.51 41.24
N GLY A 257 5.61 -13.48 41.66
CA GLY A 257 5.90 -12.09 41.32
C GLY A 257 5.64 -11.74 39.85
N VAL A 258 4.96 -12.62 39.10
CA VAL A 258 4.59 -12.42 37.70
C VAL A 258 3.29 -11.62 37.68
N THR A 259 3.39 -10.30 37.85
CA THR A 259 2.23 -9.41 37.69
C THR A 259 2.05 -9.09 36.20
N GLY A 260 1.12 -9.77 35.53
CA GLY A 260 0.64 -9.37 34.21
C GLY A 260 -0.01 -7.97 34.23
N PRO A 261 -0.35 -7.39 33.07
CA PRO A 261 -0.97 -6.08 33.00
C PRO A 261 -2.37 -6.13 33.66
N ARG A 262 -2.46 -5.56 34.87
CA ARG A 262 -3.67 -5.29 35.69
C ARG A 262 -4.91 -6.14 35.37
N ALA A 263 -5.10 -7.22 36.13
CA ALA A 263 -6.44 -7.74 36.43
C ALA A 263 -7.26 -6.62 37.11
N GLY A 264 -8.26 -6.08 36.42
CA GLY A 264 -9.13 -5.02 36.93
C GLY A 264 -9.51 -3.95 35.90
N THR A 265 -8.77 -3.81 34.80
CA THR A 265 -9.28 -3.05 33.64
C THR A 265 -10.24 -3.95 32.89
N ALA A 266 -11.54 -3.81 33.16
CA ALA A 266 -12.57 -4.25 32.23
C ALA A 266 -12.25 -3.61 30.88
N VAL A 267 -11.76 -4.41 29.94
CA VAL A 267 -11.63 -3.98 28.54
C VAL A 267 -13.07 -3.78 28.10
N GLU A 268 -13.46 -2.51 27.97
CA GLU A 268 -14.78 -2.12 27.50
C GLU A 268 -14.93 -2.68 26.08
N VAL A 269 -15.66 -3.80 25.96
CA VAL A 269 -15.89 -4.47 24.69
C VAL A 269 -16.70 -3.49 23.82
N PRO A 270 -16.20 -3.08 22.65
CA PRO A 270 -16.94 -2.19 21.76
C PRO A 270 -18.33 -2.78 21.46
N LYS A 271 -19.39 -2.02 21.75
CA LYS A 271 -20.80 -2.44 21.62
C LYS A 271 -21.24 -2.79 20.19
N ASP A 272 -20.39 -2.52 19.19
CA ASP A 272 -20.69 -2.69 17.78
C ASP A 272 -20.01 -3.92 17.13
N LEU A 273 -19.43 -4.83 17.94
CA LEU A 273 -18.92 -6.08 17.41
C LEU A 273 -20.07 -7.05 17.10
N PRO A 274 -20.15 -7.60 15.88
CA PRO A 274 -21.17 -8.58 15.55
C PRO A 274 -21.02 -9.83 16.42
N ALA A 275 -22.14 -10.39 16.87
CA ALA A 275 -22.17 -11.58 17.72
C ALA A 275 -21.35 -12.72 17.11
N VAL A 276 -20.48 -13.31 17.91
CA VAL A 276 -19.63 -14.44 17.49
C VAL A 276 -20.53 -15.68 17.38
N PRO A 277 -20.54 -16.39 16.24
CA PRO A 277 -21.51 -17.45 15.94
C PRO A 277 -21.63 -18.57 16.99
N ASP A 278 -20.55 -18.84 17.74
CA ASP A 278 -20.48 -19.98 18.66
C ASP A 278 -20.81 -19.62 20.13
N THR A 279 -21.26 -18.39 20.38
CA THR A 279 -21.75 -17.97 21.70
C THR A 279 -23.25 -18.21 21.82
N PRO A 280 -23.80 -18.47 23.03
CA PRO A 280 -25.24 -18.67 23.21
C PRO A 280 -26.07 -17.50 22.65
N GLU A 281 -25.54 -16.28 22.75
CA GLU A 281 -26.13 -15.04 22.19
C GLU A 281 -26.15 -15.03 20.64
N GLY A 282 -25.14 -15.61 20.00
CA GLY A 282 -25.06 -15.76 18.54
C GLY A 282 -26.07 -16.78 17.99
N VAL A 283 -26.29 -17.87 18.75
CA VAL A 283 -27.26 -18.92 18.38
C VAL A 283 -28.69 -18.41 18.49
N GLU A 284 -29.01 -17.63 19.52
CA GLU A 284 -30.34 -17.03 19.69
C GLU A 284 -30.67 -16.00 18.58
N GLY A 285 -29.69 -15.18 18.18
CA GLY A 285 -29.86 -14.21 17.10
C GLY A 285 -30.06 -14.83 15.70
N GLU A 286 -29.51 -16.02 15.45
CA GLU A 286 -29.68 -16.73 14.18
C GLU A 286 -31.06 -17.39 14.06
N VAL A 287 -31.64 -17.84 15.19
CA VAL A 287 -33.01 -18.36 15.24
C VAL A 287 -34.03 -17.26 14.97
N GLU A 288 -33.83 -16.05 15.50
CA GLU A 288 -34.74 -14.91 15.28
C GLU A 288 -34.69 -14.39 13.83
N ARG A 289 -33.53 -14.43 13.16
CA ARG A 289 -33.40 -14.07 11.73
C ARG A 289 -34.06 -15.06 10.77
N ARG A 290 -34.17 -16.34 11.12
CA ARG A 290 -34.85 -17.36 10.29
C ARG A 290 -36.36 -17.37 10.43
N GLY A 291 -36.91 -16.65 11.42
CA GLY A 291 -38.35 -16.58 11.70
C GLY A 291 -39.10 -15.40 11.07
N ARG A 292 -38.44 -14.53 10.29
CA ARG A 292 -39.06 -13.42 9.55
C ARG A 292 -39.04 -13.64 8.04
#